data_AF-A0A2D4NZP7-F1
#
_entry.id   AF-A0A2D4NZP7-F1
#
_cell.length_a   1.000
_cell.length_b   1.000
_cell.length_c   1.000
_cell.angle_alpha   90.00
_cell.angle_beta   90.00
_cell.angle_gamma   90.00
#
_symmetry.space_group_name_H-M   'P 1'
#
loop_
_entity.id
_entity.type
_entity.pdbx_description
1 polymer ?
#
loop_
_entity_poly.entity_id
_entity_poly.type
_entity_poly.pdbx_seq_one_letter_code
_entity_poly.pdbx_strand_id
1 'polypeptide(L)'
;KGVINILPGSGGLVGQRLSEHPDIRKLGFTGSTPIGKHIMKSCAVSNLKKVSLELGGKSPLIIFNDCELDKAVRMGMGAVFFNKGENCIAAGRLFVEESIHDEFVKRVVE
;
A
#
# COMPACT_ATOMS: atom_id res chain seq x y z
N LYS A 1 28.09 -7.60 17.65
CA LYS A 1 27.05 -6.62 18.04
C LYS A 1 27.06 -5.49 17.02
N GLY A 2 25.92 -4.87 16.65
CA GLY A 2 25.83 -3.78 15.65
C GLY A 2 25.26 -4.16 14.27
N VAL A 3 24.91 -5.44 14.05
CA VAL A 3 24.30 -5.93 12.79
C VAL A 3 22.88 -5.37 12.59
N ILE A 4 22.10 -5.28 13.66
CA ILE A 4 20.74 -4.75 13.66
C ILE A 4 20.71 -3.55 14.60
N ASN A 5 20.15 -2.43 14.13
CA ASN A 5 19.97 -1.20 14.88
C ASN A 5 18.54 -0.71 14.64
N ILE A 6 17.79 -0.43 15.71
CA ILE A 6 16.40 0.06 15.63
C ILE A 6 16.36 1.45 16.26
N LEU A 7 15.93 2.44 15.48
CA LEU A 7 15.92 3.84 15.89
C LEU A 7 14.50 4.42 15.72
N PRO A 8 13.63 4.33 16.75
CA PRO A 8 12.34 5.00 16.73
C PRO A 8 12.55 6.52 16.66
N GLY A 9 11.77 7.19 15.81
CA GLY A 9 11.84 8.64 15.67
C GLY A 9 11.03 9.13 14.48
N SER A 10 10.99 10.45 14.29
CA SER A 10 10.22 11.05 13.20
C SER A 10 10.87 10.78 11.85
N GLY A 11 10.03 10.64 10.81
CA GLY A 11 10.51 10.48 9.43
C GLY A 11 11.36 11.67 8.96
N GLY A 12 10.99 12.90 9.35
CA GLY A 12 11.71 14.12 8.98
C GLY A 12 13.11 14.25 9.59
N LEU A 13 13.41 13.50 10.66
CA LEU A 13 14.73 13.50 11.31
C LEU A 13 15.48 12.20 11.03
N VAL A 14 14.95 11.07 11.50
CA VAL A 14 15.64 9.77 11.39
C VAL A 14 15.59 9.28 9.94
N GLY A 15 14.41 9.27 9.33
CA GLY A 15 14.23 8.82 7.95
C GLY A 15 15.04 9.68 6.95
N GLN A 16 15.08 10.99 7.15
CA GLN A 16 15.87 11.89 6.33
C GLN A 16 17.36 11.59 6.45
N ARG A 17 17.88 11.49 7.69
CA ARG A 17 19.30 11.22 7.90
C ARG A 17 19.71 9.86 7.32
N LEU A 18 18.87 8.83 7.43
CA LEU A 18 19.12 7.53 6.80
C LEU A 18 19.15 7.62 5.26
N SER A 19 18.27 8.42 4.68
CA SER A 19 18.21 8.61 3.21
C SER A 19 19.42 9.37 2.66
N GLU A 20 20.04 10.24 3.45
CA GLU A 20 21.19 11.06 3.06
C GLU A 20 22.55 10.49 3.50
N HIS A 21 22.58 9.52 4.43
CA HIS A 21 23.83 9.02 5.00
C HIS A 21 24.78 8.47 3.90
N PRO A 22 26.06 8.89 3.87
CA PRO A 22 27.00 8.48 2.83
C PRO A 22 27.37 6.99 2.90
N ASP A 23 27.30 6.38 4.09
CA ASP A 23 27.68 4.98 4.29
C ASP A 23 26.53 3.98 4.05
N ILE A 24 25.28 4.44 3.98
CA ILE A 24 24.15 3.57 3.65
C ILE A 24 24.15 3.32 2.14
N ARG A 25 24.12 2.04 1.75
CA ARG A 25 24.23 1.62 0.34
C ARG A 25 22.92 1.23 -0.31
N LYS A 26 21.90 0.93 0.49
CA LYS A 26 20.54 0.65 0.03
C LYS A 26 19.53 1.17 1.04
N LEU A 27 18.43 1.74 0.55
CA LEU A 27 17.24 2.02 1.33
C LEU A 27 16.08 1.14 0.85
N GLY A 28 15.29 0.61 1.79
CA GLY A 28 13.97 0.04 1.53
C GLY A 28 12.94 0.89 2.25
N PHE A 29 11.92 1.34 1.52
CA PHE A 29 10.87 2.20 2.08
C PHE A 29 9.48 1.69 1.69
N THR A 30 8.59 1.70 2.67
CA THR A 30 7.16 1.46 2.50
C THR A 30 6.39 2.62 3.12
N GLY A 31 5.47 3.22 2.37
CA GLY A 31 4.72 4.38 2.84
C GLY A 31 3.98 5.11 1.72
N SER A 32 3.72 6.40 1.88
CA SER A 32 2.97 7.16 0.90
C SER A 32 3.81 7.59 -0.31
N THR A 33 3.16 7.71 -1.47
CA THR A 33 3.80 8.13 -2.72
C THR A 33 4.56 9.47 -2.63
N PRO A 34 4.04 10.53 -1.97
CA PRO A 34 4.78 11.78 -1.82
C PRO A 34 6.11 11.61 -1.06
N ILE A 35 6.10 10.81 0.01
CA ILE A 35 7.31 10.57 0.82
C ILE A 35 8.30 9.66 0.06
N GLY A 36 7.81 8.66 -0.69
CA GLY A 36 8.66 7.85 -1.56
C GLY A 36 9.45 8.67 -2.58
N LYS A 37 8.81 9.67 -3.21
CA LYS A 37 9.49 10.60 -4.13
C LYS A 37 10.59 11.40 -3.42
N HIS A 38 10.30 11.91 -2.23
CA HIS A 38 11.26 12.66 -1.41
C HIS A 38 12.47 11.81 -1.00
N ILE A 39 12.23 10.56 -0.63
CA ILE A 39 13.27 9.58 -0.30
C ILE A 39 14.14 9.27 -1.52
N MET A 40 13.52 9.00 -2.68
CA MET A 40 14.26 8.74 -3.92
C MET A 40 15.17 9.92 -4.29
N LYS A 41 14.67 11.15 -4.18
CA LYS A 41 15.46 12.37 -4.40
C LYS A 41 16.65 12.45 -3.44
N SER A 42 16.43 12.22 -2.15
CA SER A 42 17.49 12.28 -1.13
C SER A 42 18.57 11.21 -1.37
N CYS A 43 18.17 10.00 -1.78
CA CYS A 43 19.09 8.93 -2.16
C CYS A 43 19.92 9.31 -3.40
N ALA A 44 19.28 9.91 -4.41
CA ALA A 44 19.94 10.34 -5.64
C ALA A 44 20.98 11.46 -5.42
N VAL A 45 20.62 12.48 -4.63
CA VAL A 45 21.48 13.65 -4.36
C VAL A 45 22.66 13.31 -3.44
N SER A 46 22.52 12.35 -2.54
CA SER A 46 23.55 12.04 -1.54
C SER A 46 24.71 11.20 -2.09
N ASN A 47 24.46 9.93 -2.41
CA ASN A 47 25.50 8.98 -2.83
C ASN A 47 25.00 7.95 -3.85
N LEU A 48 23.85 8.22 -4.49
CA LEU A 48 23.21 7.36 -5.47
C LEU A 48 22.95 5.92 -4.96
N LYS A 49 22.65 5.79 -3.66
CA LYS A 49 22.30 4.50 -3.03
C LYS A 49 21.09 3.86 -3.71
N LYS A 50 21.08 2.53 -3.77
CA LYS A 50 19.96 1.76 -4.33
C LYS A 50 18.69 2.01 -3.51
N VAL A 51 17.53 2.07 -4.16
CA VAL A 51 16.25 2.29 -3.49
C VAL A 51 15.20 1.29 -3.98
N SER A 52 14.36 0.80 -3.07
CA SER A 52 13.11 0.07 -3.38
C SER A 52 11.95 0.75 -2.65
N LEU A 53 10.85 0.97 -3.37
CA LEU A 53 9.72 1.78 -2.92
C LEU A 53 8.41 1.01 -3.05
N GLU A 54 7.78 0.67 -1.93
CA GLU A 54 6.41 0.16 -1.86
C GLU A 54 5.49 1.31 -1.45
N LEU A 55 4.69 1.79 -2.40
CA LEU A 55 3.95 3.06 -2.26
C LEU A 55 2.44 2.84 -2.14
N GLY A 56 1.66 3.92 -2.27
CA GLY A 56 0.21 3.84 -2.15
C GLY A 56 -0.45 3.10 -3.32
N GLY A 57 -1.60 2.47 -3.05
CA GLY A 57 -2.42 1.77 -4.03
C GLY A 57 -3.86 2.31 -4.10
N LYS A 58 -4.50 2.10 -5.25
CA LYS A 58 -5.96 2.25 -5.44
C LYS A 58 -6.49 1.06 -6.23
N SER A 59 -6.27 -0.13 -5.66
CA SER A 59 -6.46 -1.42 -6.33
C SER A 59 -7.92 -1.62 -6.76
N PRO A 60 -8.18 -1.95 -8.04
CA PRO A 60 -9.51 -2.33 -8.50
C PRO A 60 -9.79 -3.82 -8.23
N LEU A 61 -11.02 -4.14 -7.85
CA LEU A 61 -11.59 -5.48 -7.85
C LEU A 61 -12.76 -5.50 -8.84
N ILE A 62 -12.71 -6.39 -9.84
CA ILE A 62 -13.74 -6.49 -10.90
C ILE A 62 -14.55 -7.78 -10.66
N ILE A 63 -15.88 -7.67 -10.64
CA ILE A 63 -16.82 -8.74 -10.33
C ILE A 63 -17.81 -8.87 -11.51
N PHE A 64 -17.72 -9.99 -12.22
CA PHE A 64 -18.58 -10.33 -13.35
C PHE A 64 -19.80 -11.16 -12.92
N ASN A 65 -20.84 -11.19 -13.76
CA ASN A 65 -22.09 -11.91 -13.49
C ASN A 65 -21.95 -13.44 -13.47
N ASP A 66 -20.85 -13.97 -13.99
CA ASP A 66 -20.52 -15.39 -14.01
C ASP A 66 -19.80 -15.86 -12.72
N CYS A 67 -19.64 -14.98 -11.74
CA CYS A 67 -19.07 -15.32 -10.45
C CYS A 67 -20.07 -16.02 -9.52
N GLU A 68 -19.54 -16.68 -8.50
CA GLU A 68 -20.36 -17.16 -7.39
C GLU A 68 -20.63 -16.00 -6.43
N LEU A 69 -21.87 -15.50 -6.41
CA LEU A 69 -22.22 -14.21 -5.82
C LEU A 69 -21.98 -14.15 -4.31
N ASP A 70 -22.25 -15.22 -3.56
CA ASP A 70 -22.05 -15.23 -2.10
C ASP A 70 -20.57 -15.15 -1.73
N LYS A 71 -19.71 -15.87 -2.47
CA LYS A 71 -18.26 -15.72 -2.35
C LYS A 71 -17.80 -14.34 -2.78
N ALA A 72 -18.35 -13.77 -3.85
CA ALA A 72 -17.98 -12.44 -4.32
C ALA A 72 -18.25 -11.37 -3.27
N VAL A 73 -19.42 -11.41 -2.61
CA VAL A 73 -19.76 -10.51 -1.49
C VAL A 73 -18.77 -10.69 -0.34
N ARG A 74 -18.57 -11.92 0.14
CA ARG A 74 -17.65 -12.20 1.26
C ARG A 74 -16.22 -11.74 0.98
N MET A 75 -15.70 -12.06 -0.20
CA MET A 75 -14.34 -11.70 -0.61
C MET A 75 -14.23 -10.21 -0.88
N GLY A 76 -15.24 -9.57 -1.47
CA GLY A 76 -15.31 -8.13 -1.68
C GLY A 76 -15.25 -7.36 -0.36
N MET A 77 -16.05 -7.75 0.64
CA MET A 77 -16.00 -7.16 1.97
C MET A 77 -14.63 -7.36 2.63
N GLY A 78 -14.06 -8.56 2.55
CA GLY A 78 -12.71 -8.83 3.06
C GLY A 78 -11.62 -7.99 2.38
N ALA A 79 -11.73 -7.78 1.07
CA ALA A 79 -10.78 -6.98 0.30
C ALA A 79 -10.83 -5.48 0.66
N VAL A 80 -11.96 -4.98 1.17
CA VAL A 80 -12.13 -3.57 1.57
C VAL A 80 -11.86 -3.37 3.07
N PHE A 81 -12.50 -4.18 3.92
CA PHE A 81 -12.61 -3.89 5.36
C PHE A 81 -11.59 -4.61 6.24
N PHE A 82 -10.82 -5.56 5.69
CA PHE A 82 -9.75 -6.21 6.45
C PHE A 82 -8.76 -5.19 7.03
N ASN A 83 -8.34 -5.42 8.28
CA ASN A 83 -7.54 -4.48 9.07
C ASN A 83 -8.10 -3.04 9.03
N LYS A 84 -9.43 -2.88 9.15
CA LYS A 84 -10.11 -1.56 9.15
C LYS A 84 -9.72 -0.68 7.95
N GLY A 85 -9.40 -1.30 6.82
CA GLY A 85 -8.98 -0.65 5.58
C GLY A 85 -7.51 -0.18 5.56
N GLU A 86 -6.76 -0.34 6.65
CA GLU A 86 -5.34 -0.01 6.73
C GLU A 86 -4.49 -1.15 6.14
N ASN A 87 -4.71 -1.45 4.86
CA ASN A 87 -4.02 -2.50 4.11
C ASN A 87 -3.61 -1.95 2.73
N CYS A 88 -2.32 -1.99 2.40
CA CYS A 88 -1.78 -1.40 1.16
C CYS A 88 -2.39 -1.99 -0.13
N ILE A 89 -2.86 -3.23 -0.06
CA ILE A 89 -3.48 -3.94 -1.19
C ILE A 89 -5.02 -3.92 -1.15
N ALA A 90 -5.63 -3.17 -0.23
CA ALA A 90 -7.08 -3.08 -0.13
C ALA A 90 -7.72 -2.70 -1.46
N ALA A 91 -8.86 -3.31 -1.77
CA ALA A 91 -9.65 -3.02 -2.96
C ALA A 91 -10.32 -1.64 -2.80
N GLY A 92 -9.60 -0.59 -3.18
CA GLY A 92 -10.10 0.77 -3.05
C GLY A 92 -11.19 1.13 -4.06
N ARG A 93 -11.47 0.28 -5.05
CA ARG A 93 -12.57 0.40 -6.03
C ARG A 93 -13.11 -0.99 -6.36
N LEU A 94 -14.42 -1.15 -6.33
CA LEU A 94 -15.11 -2.33 -6.83
C LEU A 94 -15.86 -1.95 -8.10
N PHE A 95 -15.74 -2.77 -9.15
CA PHE A 95 -16.48 -2.66 -10.39
C PHE A 95 -17.33 -3.92 -10.52
N VAL A 96 -18.65 -3.77 -10.46
CA VAL A 96 -19.60 -4.89 -10.50
C VAL A 96 -20.37 -4.79 -11.81
N GLU A 97 -20.51 -5.91 -12.51
CA GLU A 97 -21.27 -5.98 -13.76
C GLU A 97 -22.75 -5.64 -13.54
N GLU A 98 -23.31 -4.83 -14.45
CA GLU A 98 -24.64 -4.22 -14.33
C GLU A 98 -25.73 -5.19 -13.88
N SER A 99 -25.80 -6.38 -14.50
CA SER A 99 -26.84 -7.37 -14.24
C SER A 99 -26.89 -7.91 -12.80
N ILE A 100 -25.82 -7.76 -12.02
CA ILE A 100 -25.73 -8.26 -10.64
C ILE A 100 -25.45 -7.14 -9.62
N HIS A 101 -25.32 -5.88 -10.07
CA HIS A 101 -24.92 -4.75 -9.22
C HIS A 101 -25.83 -4.57 -8.01
N ASP A 102 -27.14 -4.43 -8.24
CA ASP A 102 -28.09 -4.09 -7.17
C ASP A 102 -28.21 -5.20 -6.12
N GLU A 103 -28.19 -6.46 -6.56
CA GLU A 103 -28.22 -7.62 -5.66
C GLU A 103 -26.91 -7.74 -4.87
N PHE A 104 -25.75 -7.49 -5.50
CA PHE A 104 -24.47 -7.45 -4.79
C PHE A 104 -24.48 -6.37 -3.70
N VAL A 105 -24.94 -5.16 -4.01
CA VAL A 105 -25.02 -4.05 -3.03
C VAL A 105 -25.94 -4.40 -1.89
N LYS A 106 -27.12 -4.98 -2.18
CA LYS A 106 -28.07 -5.41 -1.14
C LYS A 106 -27.42 -6.42 -0.18
N ARG A 107 -26.76 -7.45 -0.70
CA ARG A 107 -26.09 -8.48 0.13
C ARG A 107 -24.88 -7.98 0.92
N VAL A 108 -24.25 -6.88 0.50
CA VAL A 108 -23.18 -6.23 1.27
C VAL A 108 -23.74 -5.48 2.49
N VAL A 109 -24.98 -4.98 2.40
CA VAL A 109 -25.65 -4.23 3.48
C VAL A 109 -26.23 -5.15 4.55
N GLU A 110 -26.74 -6.32 4.14
CA GLU A 110 -27.28 -7.37 5.02
C GLU A 110 -26.19 -8.06 5.87
#